data_AF-A0A8T4ZGR9-F1
#
_entry.id   AF-A0A8T4ZGR9-F1
#
_cell.length_a   1.000
_cell.length_b   1.000
_cell.length_c   1.000
_cell.angle_alpha   90.00
_cell.angle_beta   90.00
_cell.angle_gamma   90.00
#
_symmetry.space_group_name_H-M   'P 1'
#
loop_
_entity.id
_entity.type
_entity.pdbx_description
1 polymer ?
#
loop_
_entity_poly.entity_id
_entity_poly.type
_entity_poly.pdbx_seq_one_letter_code
_entity_poly.pdbx_strand_id
1 'polypeptide(L)'
;MQKLTTQVYLEHGCLEVEVYRDASDSQCWMEIYKFKDKQHYQEVISAVAKDERIYPVSEEFNALFDFSEYRLEKNVYYKMM
;
A
#
# COMPACT_ATOMS: atom_id res chain seq x y z
N MET A 1 5.08 3.08 10.23
CA MET A 1 4.18 3.23 9.07
C MET A 1 3.80 1.89 8.44
N GLN A 2 4.71 1.16 7.78
CA GLN A 2 4.40 -0.08 7.03
C GLN A 2 3.48 -1.08 7.76
N LYS A 3 3.83 -1.51 8.99
CA LYS A 3 3.03 -2.51 9.74
C LYS A 3 1.58 -2.07 9.97
N LEU A 4 1.36 -0.78 10.24
CA LEU A 4 0.03 -0.22 10.44
C LEU A 4 -0.74 -0.21 9.12
N THR A 5 -0.13 0.24 8.03
CA THR A 5 -0.76 0.26 6.71
C THR A 5 -1.18 -1.15 6.28
N THR A 6 -0.28 -2.14 6.41
CA THR A 6 -0.58 -3.54 6.13
C THR A 6 -1.76 -4.05 6.96
N GLN A 7 -1.77 -3.77 8.26
CA GLN A 7 -2.86 -4.18 9.15
C GLN A 7 -4.20 -3.60 8.71
N VAL A 8 -4.25 -2.30 8.43
CA VAL A 8 -5.48 -1.62 7.99
C VAL A 8 -6.01 -2.24 6.69
N TYR A 9 -5.15 -2.54 5.72
CA TYR A 9 -5.57 -3.20 4.48
C TYR A 9 -6.18 -4.58 4.73
N LEU A 10 -5.57 -5.39 5.60
CA LEU A 10 -6.10 -6.72 5.96
C LEU A 10 -7.45 -6.61 6.69
N GLU A 11 -7.59 -5.65 7.61
CA GLU A 11 -8.84 -5.41 8.35
C GLU A 11 -10.00 -4.98 7.44
N HIS A 12 -9.71 -4.28 6.34
CA HIS A 12 -10.71 -3.86 5.34
C HIS A 12 -10.93 -4.87 4.22
N GLY A 13 -10.37 -6.08 4.31
CA GLY A 13 -10.68 -7.20 3.41
C GLY A 13 -9.61 -7.51 2.36
N CYS A 14 -8.44 -6.85 2.37
CA CYS A 14 -7.30 -7.31 1.58
C CYS A 14 -6.99 -8.77 1.95
N LEU A 15 -6.80 -9.63 0.94
CA LEU A 15 -6.66 -11.07 1.18
C LEU A 15 -5.30 -11.42 1.78
N GLU A 16 -4.27 -10.73 1.32
CA GLU A 16 -2.89 -10.96 1.71
C GLU A 16 -2.04 -9.74 1.35
N VAL A 17 -0.96 -9.54 2.10
CA VAL A 17 0.07 -8.55 1.77
C VAL A 17 1.42 -9.23 1.88
N GLU A 18 2.15 -9.26 0.77
CA GLU A 18 3.52 -9.75 0.72
C GLU A 18 4.48 -8.56 0.66
N VAL A 19 5.52 -8.58 1.49
CA VAL A 19 6.53 -7.53 1.54
C VAL A 19 7.88 -8.14 1.21
N TYR A 20 8.50 -7.64 0.15
CA TYR A 20 9.81 -8.03 -0.31
C TYR A 20 10.77 -6.87 -0.12
N ARG A 21 11.88 -7.10 0.60
CA ARG A 21 12.98 -6.13 0.64
C ARG A 21 13.97 -6.46 -0.46
N ASP A 22 14.50 -5.43 -1.09
CA ASP A 22 15.62 -5.62 -2.01
C ASP A 22 16.83 -6.14 -1.21
N ALA A 23 17.47 -7.20 -1.71
CA ALA A 23 18.62 -7.82 -1.05
C ALA A 23 19.89 -6.96 -1.15
N SER A 24 19.95 -6.07 -2.16
CA SER A 24 21.07 -5.17 -2.44
C SER A 24 20.88 -3.78 -1.87
N ASP A 25 19.64 -3.33 -1.66
CA ASP A 25 19.31 -2.06 -1.01
C ASP A 25 18.19 -2.22 0.04
N SER A 26 18.56 -2.19 1.32
CA SER A 26 17.61 -2.32 2.42
C SER A 26 16.59 -1.18 2.54
N GLN A 27 16.80 -0.06 1.84
CA GLN A 27 15.87 1.06 1.76
C GLN A 27 14.83 0.88 0.65
N CYS A 28 15.05 -0.06 -0.27
CA CYS A 28 14.09 -0.42 -1.31
C CYS A 28 13.26 -1.62 -0.87
N TRP A 29 11.94 -1.50 -1.02
CA TRP A 29 11.03 -2.62 -0.81
C TRP A 29 9.84 -2.56 -1.75
N MET A 30 9.25 -3.72 -2.00
CA MET A 30 8.07 -3.92 -2.82
C MET A 30 6.96 -4.52 -1.96
N GLU A 31 5.75 -4.02 -2.11
CA GLU A 31 4.57 -4.51 -1.41
C GLU A 31 3.55 -5.00 -2.44
N ILE A 32 3.13 -6.25 -2.32
CA ILE A 32 2.12 -6.87 -3.20
C ILE A 32 0.87 -7.12 -2.37
N TYR A 33 -0.21 -6.42 -2.71
CA TYR A 33 -1.51 -6.55 -2.06
C TYR A 33 -2.41 -7.44 -2.92
N LYS A 34 -2.95 -8.52 -2.34
CA LYS A 34 -3.79 -9.47 -3.07
C LYS A 34 -5.27 -9.15 -2.88
N PHE A 35 -5.97 -9.11 -4.00
CA PHE A 35 -7.41 -8.89 -4.07
C PHE A 35 -8.04 -9.99 -4.92
N LYS A 36 -9.30 -10.34 -4.62
CA LYS A 36 -10.06 -11.34 -5.36
C LYS A 36 -10.22 -10.96 -6.84
N ASP A 37 -10.60 -9.71 -7.08
CA ASP A 37 -10.85 -9.14 -8.40
C ASP A 37 -10.79 -7.60 -8.32
N LYS A 38 -11.06 -6.93 -9.44
CA LYS A 38 -11.03 -5.46 -9.54
C LYS A 38 -12.10 -4.78 -8.68
N GLN A 39 -13.28 -5.37 -8.54
CA GLN A 39 -14.35 -4.78 -7.73
C GLN A 39 -13.95 -4.83 -6.25
N HIS A 40 -13.48 -5.99 -5.80
CA HIS A 40 -12.96 -6.17 -4.45
C HIS A 40 -11.82 -5.18 -4.14
N TYR A 41 -10.90 -4.98 -5.09
CA TYR A 41 -9.86 -3.94 -4.95
C TYR A 41 -10.46 -2.55 -4.71
N GLN A 42 -11.45 -2.14 -5.51
CA GLN A 42 -12.07 -0.82 -5.37
C GLN A 42 -12.78 -0.64 -4.03
N GLU A 43 -13.48 -1.67 -3.56
CA GLU A 43 -14.16 -1.69 -2.26
C GLU A 43 -13.15 -1.53 -1.12
N VAL A 44 -12.09 -2.34 -1.10
CA VAL A 44 -11.05 -2.29 -0.06
C VAL A 44 -10.34 -0.94 -0.06
N ILE A 45 -9.92 -0.42 -1.22
CA ILE A 45 -9.21 0.86 -1.29
C ILE A 45 -10.11 2.02 -0.84
N SER A 46 -11.40 2.00 -1.16
CA SER A 46 -12.34 3.02 -0.71
C SER A 46 -12.52 3.00 0.81
N ALA A 47 -12.55 1.80 1.42
CA ALA A 47 -12.64 1.64 2.86
C ALA A 47 -11.37 2.11 3.57
N VAL A 48 -10.19 1.69 3.08
CA VAL A 48 -8.88 2.13 3.59
C VAL A 48 -8.73 3.65 3.53
N ALA A 49 -9.14 4.28 2.43
CA ALA A 49 -9.06 5.73 2.27
C ALA A 49 -9.91 6.52 3.28
N LYS A 50 -10.92 5.87 3.88
CA LYS A 50 -11.79 6.46 4.91
C LYS A 50 -11.34 6.09 6.34
N ASP A 51 -10.32 5.24 6.49
CA ASP A 51 -9.82 4.85 7.80
C ASP A 51 -9.01 5.98 8.43
N GLU A 52 -9.44 6.44 9.61
CA GLU A 52 -8.82 7.56 10.32
C GLU A 52 -7.34 7.32 10.67
N ARG A 53 -6.90 6.05 10.75
CA ARG A 53 -5.50 5.70 11.03
C ARG A 53 -4.59 5.91 9.82
N ILE A 54 -5.13 5.97 8.61
CA ILE A 54 -4.35 6.11 7.37
C ILE A 54 -3.97 7.56 7.11
N TYR A 55 -4.84 8.50 7.44
CA TYR A 55 -4.59 9.91 7.16
C TYR A 55 -3.27 10.44 7.80
N PRO A 56 -2.99 10.22 9.10
CA PRO A 56 -1.73 10.65 9.71
C PRO A 56 -0.50 10.00 9.08
N VAL A 57 -0.61 8.72 8.70
CA VAL A 57 0.48 7.98 8.03
C VAL A 57 0.78 8.56 6.65
N SER A 58 -0.26 8.98 5.92
CA SER A 58 -0.09 9.64 4.62
C SER A 58 0.57 11.00 4.76
N GLU A 59 0.19 11.79 5.77
CA GLU A 59 0.80 13.10 6.03
C GLU A 59 2.27 12.97 6.44
N GLU A 60 2.59 12.02 7.33
CA GLU A 60 3.96 11.72 7.73
C GLU A 60 4.79 11.25 6.52
N PHE A 61 4.23 10.40 5.67
CA PHE A 61 4.88 9.98 4.42
C PHE A 61 5.17 11.17 3.50
N ASN A 62 4.18 12.02 3.26
CA ASN A 62 4.32 13.19 2.39
C ASN A 62 5.37 14.18 2.93
N ALA A 63 5.52 14.30 4.24
CA ALA A 63 6.53 15.16 4.86
C ALA A 63 7.96 14.61 4.73
N LEU A 64 8.12 13.29 4.59
CA LEU A 64 9.43 12.64 4.50
C LEU A 64 10.04 12.70 3.09
N PHE A 65 9.24 12.92 2.05
CA PHE A 65 9.71 12.96 0.67
C PHE A 65 9.44 14.33 0.05
N ASP A 66 10.50 15.03 -0.34
CA ASP A 66 10.36 16.14 -1.28
C ASP A 66 10.05 15.54 -2.65
N PHE A 67 8.77 15.59 -3.06
CA PHE A 67 8.26 14.99 -4.29
C PHE A 67 8.93 15.51 -5.58
N SER A 68 9.84 16.49 -5.46
CA SER A 68 10.69 16.95 -6.56
C SER A 68 11.79 15.95 -6.95
N GLU A 69 12.27 15.10 -6.03
CA GLU A 69 13.37 14.15 -6.27
C GLU A 69 12.95 12.66 -6.29
N TYR A 70 11.84 12.28 -5.66
CA TYR A 70 11.38 10.89 -5.57
C TYR A 70 10.02 10.68 -6.27
N ARG A 71 10.01 9.87 -7.35
CA ARG A 71 8.75 9.38 -7.93
C ARG A 71 8.40 8.04 -7.31
N LEU A 72 7.35 8.03 -6.49
CA LEU A 72 6.72 6.78 -6.08
C LEU A 72 6.01 6.16 -7.28
N GLU A 73 6.51 5.03 -7.76
CA GLU A 73 5.78 4.22 -8.74
C GLU A 73 4.92 3.18 -8.02
N LYS A 74 3.64 3.52 -7.79
CA LYS A 74 2.65 2.55 -7.34
C LYS A 74 2.00 1.88 -8.55
N ASN A 75 2.53 0.73 -8.94
CA ASN A 75 1.96 -0.06 -10.04
C ASN A 75 0.88 -1.01 -9.51
N VAL A 76 -0.33 -0.94 -10.09
CA VAL A 76 -1.42 -1.88 -9.79
C VAL A 76 -1.51 -2.90 -10.91
N TYR A 77 -1.19 -4.15 -10.60
CA TYR A 77 -1.24 -5.25 -11.56
C TYR A 77 -2.53 -6.05 -11.39
N TYR A 78 -3.33 -6.16 -12.45
CA TYR A 78 -4.49 -7.04 -12.48
C TYR A 78 -4.12 -8.32 -13.19
N LYS A 79 -4.15 -9.46 -12.50
CA LYS A 79 -4.08 -10.77 -13.14
C LYS A 79 -5.49 -11.14 -13.59
N MET A 80 -5.78 -11.00 -14.89
CA MET A 80 -6.99 -11.57 -15.48
C MET A 80 -6.83 -13.09 -15.56
N MET A 81 -7.75 -13.83 -14.95
CA MET A 81 -7.94 -15.27 -15.19
C MET A 81 -8.80 -15.47 -16.42
#